data_AF-A0A2T2SH66-F1
#
_entry.id   AF-A0A2T2SH66-F1
#
_cell.length_a   1.000
_cell.length_b   1.000
_cell.length_c   1.000
_cell.angle_alpha   90.00
_cell.angle_beta   90.00
_cell.angle_gamma   90.00
#
_symmetry.space_group_name_H-M   'P 1'
#
loop_
_entity.id
_entity.type
_entity.pdbx_description
1 polymer ?
#
loop_
_entity_poly.entity_id
_entity_poly.type
_entity_poly.pdbx_seq_one_letter_code
_entity_poly.pdbx_strand_id
1 'polypeptide(L)'
;MGALVGLLLLPLLPVGPTATTPATAQEASPSVAQLAQRGRQAGVPPDLLQNVRRRATRSGLSEAQTAGLLRPAVAMAEQGLPSAHVLRKALEGMAKQVPPGRVSGVLGRMRRHTAQAGQLIDPWLKRSDGARLVASEGASSGAAPARDVLLENLAQSLMHDVPTQTVETFLDVLPKQVQQRSVPAAELGTAFGILADLPAARSAPDATARLVAGALDAGFNQKELRRLPAAVRAARQTRGSAEAATREAAAQIRNGTPASEVLNRLFQGGRPEKGPPGRAGPPSNAGPPGGKGPPNGKGPPSDKGPPGDKGPPGDKGPSNNN
;
A
#
# COMPACT_ATOMS: atom_id res chain seq x y z
N MET A 1 16.80 75.26 -47.51
CA MET A 1 17.36 74.16 -46.71
C MET A 1 17.92 74.77 -45.43
N GLY A 2 17.36 74.73 -44.23
CA GLY A 2 16.17 74.13 -43.62
C GLY A 2 16.31 74.41 -42.11
N ALA A 3 15.34 75.15 -41.55
CA ALA A 3 15.09 75.62 -40.18
C ALA A 3 15.96 75.06 -39.02
N LEU A 4 16.73 75.87 -38.27
CA LEU A 4 16.40 76.80 -37.17
C LEU A 4 15.83 76.16 -35.88
N VAL A 5 16.71 76.11 -34.87
CA VAL A 5 16.49 75.75 -33.47
C VAL A 5 15.68 76.85 -32.78
N GLY A 6 14.66 76.46 -32.01
CA GLY A 6 13.86 77.38 -31.19
C GLY A 6 13.22 76.65 -30.01
N LEU A 7 13.75 76.91 -28.82
CA LEU A 7 13.24 76.49 -27.51
C LEU A 7 12.00 77.32 -27.15
N LEU A 8 10.87 76.69 -26.78
CA LEU A 8 9.75 77.38 -26.12
C LEU A 8 9.02 76.47 -25.12
N LEU A 9 8.96 76.94 -23.87
CA LEU A 9 8.12 76.49 -22.74
C LEU A 9 6.62 76.66 -23.05
N LEU A 10 5.74 75.75 -22.56
CA LEU A 10 4.38 75.98 -21.99
C LEU A 10 3.60 74.63 -21.80
N PRO A 11 2.50 74.55 -21.01
CA PRO A 11 2.47 74.35 -19.56
C PRO A 11 1.79 73.04 -19.10
N LEU A 12 1.85 72.80 -17.79
CA LEU A 12 1.17 71.77 -17.00
C LEU A 12 -0.36 71.93 -17.00
N LEU A 13 -1.11 70.84 -17.24
CA LEU A 13 -2.53 70.69 -16.86
C LEU A 13 -2.75 69.31 -16.20
N PRO A 14 -3.57 69.21 -15.14
CA PRO A 14 -3.70 68.00 -14.34
C PRO A 14 -4.73 67.03 -14.95
N VAL A 15 -4.30 65.81 -15.29
CA VAL A 15 -5.21 64.70 -15.55
C VAL A 15 -5.44 64.01 -14.20
N GLY A 16 -6.65 64.15 -13.66
CA GLY A 16 -7.05 63.52 -12.41
C GLY A 16 -6.95 61.99 -12.48
N PRO A 17 -6.79 61.30 -11.33
CA PRO A 17 -6.80 59.85 -11.31
C PRO A 17 -8.22 59.38 -11.63
N THR A 18 -8.42 58.81 -12.81
CA THR A 18 -9.54 57.90 -13.03
C THR A 18 -9.33 56.72 -12.09
N ALA A 19 -10.14 56.68 -11.03
CA ALA A 19 -10.30 55.53 -10.18
C ALA A 19 -10.77 54.36 -11.06
N THR A 20 -9.81 53.61 -11.59
CA THR A 20 -10.06 52.33 -12.23
C THR A 20 -10.24 51.36 -11.08
N THR A 21 -11.46 51.26 -10.57
CA THR A 21 -11.86 50.15 -9.73
C THR A 21 -11.62 48.87 -10.53
N PRO A 22 -10.72 47.96 -10.10
CA PRO A 22 -10.68 46.64 -10.69
C PRO A 22 -11.99 45.96 -10.29
N ALA A 23 -12.91 45.86 -11.25
CA ALA A 23 -14.02 44.94 -11.15
C ALA A 23 -13.40 43.56 -10.84
N THR A 24 -13.63 43.08 -9.63
CA THR A 24 -13.38 41.71 -9.23
C THR A 24 -14.04 40.82 -10.27
N ALA A 25 -13.24 40.28 -11.19
CA ALA A 25 -13.60 39.14 -12.00
C ALA A 25 -13.76 37.98 -11.01
N GLN A 26 -14.95 37.88 -10.44
CA GLN A 26 -15.39 36.71 -9.71
C GLN A 26 -15.45 35.61 -10.78
N GLU A 27 -14.35 34.86 -10.93
CA GLU A 27 -14.24 33.76 -11.89
C GLU A 27 -15.47 32.87 -11.71
N ALA A 28 -16.41 32.97 -12.64
CA ALA A 28 -17.59 32.14 -12.65
C ALA A 28 -17.09 30.69 -12.65
N SER A 29 -17.54 29.90 -11.67
CA SER A 29 -17.15 28.50 -11.57
C SER A 29 -17.40 27.81 -12.92
N PRO A 30 -16.43 27.05 -13.46
CA PRO A 30 -16.52 26.53 -14.80
C PRO A 30 -17.76 25.65 -14.95
N SER A 31 -18.46 25.80 -16.07
CA SER A 31 -19.67 25.02 -16.36
C SER A 31 -19.35 23.53 -16.46
N VAL A 32 -20.36 22.68 -16.30
CA VAL A 32 -20.17 21.22 -16.44
C VAL A 32 -19.65 20.85 -17.83
N ALA A 33 -20.06 21.59 -18.86
CA ALA A 33 -19.58 21.39 -20.23
C ALA A 33 -18.09 21.77 -20.37
N GLN A 34 -17.67 22.89 -19.80
CA GLN A 34 -16.26 23.32 -19.79
C GLN A 34 -15.39 22.33 -19.03
N LEU A 35 -15.83 21.84 -17.86
CA LEU A 35 -15.13 20.82 -17.10
C LEU A 35 -15.00 19.51 -17.87
N ALA A 36 -16.06 19.07 -18.56
CA ALA A 36 -16.00 17.87 -19.38
C ALA A 36 -15.01 18.02 -20.56
N GLN A 37 -14.96 19.19 -21.18
CA GLN A 37 -14.00 19.47 -22.25
C GLN A 37 -12.56 19.46 -21.74
N ARG A 38 -12.28 20.17 -20.65
CA ARG A 38 -10.97 20.17 -19.99
C ARG A 38 -10.54 18.76 -19.56
N GLY A 39 -11.46 18.01 -18.96
CA GLY A 39 -11.24 16.62 -18.59
C GLY A 39 -10.81 15.77 -19.77
N ARG A 40 -11.50 15.86 -20.92
CA ARG A 40 -11.09 15.14 -22.14
C ARG A 40 -9.71 15.55 -22.62
N GLN A 41 -9.42 16.85 -22.66
CA GLN A 41 -8.11 17.38 -23.08
C GLN A 41 -6.99 16.89 -22.15
N ALA A 42 -7.28 16.75 -20.85
CA ALA A 42 -6.35 16.25 -19.85
C ALA A 42 -6.27 14.72 -19.78
N GLY A 43 -7.00 13.98 -20.62
CA GLY A 43 -6.94 12.51 -20.67
C GLY A 43 -7.91 11.76 -19.74
N VAL A 44 -8.91 12.45 -19.16
CA VAL A 44 -10.00 11.76 -18.44
C VAL A 44 -10.85 10.95 -19.43
N PRO A 45 -11.18 9.67 -19.13
CA PRO A 45 -12.00 8.84 -20.03
C PRO A 45 -13.35 9.50 -20.37
N PRO A 46 -13.65 9.75 -21.65
CA PRO A 46 -14.88 10.43 -22.08
C PRO A 46 -16.15 9.73 -21.58
N ASP A 47 -16.17 8.40 -21.60
CA ASP A 47 -17.32 7.61 -21.18
C ASP A 47 -17.63 7.80 -19.69
N LEU A 48 -16.60 7.89 -18.84
CA LEU A 48 -16.79 8.14 -17.41
C LEU A 48 -17.34 9.53 -17.15
N LEU A 49 -16.84 10.56 -17.85
CA LEU A 49 -17.37 11.92 -17.77
C LEU A 49 -18.86 11.95 -18.15
N GLN A 50 -19.22 11.30 -19.26
CA GLN A 50 -20.60 11.25 -19.73
C GLN A 50 -21.51 10.43 -18.82
N ASN A 51 -21.02 9.31 -18.28
CA ASN A 51 -21.76 8.49 -17.33
C ASN A 51 -22.07 9.27 -16.04
N VAL A 52 -21.10 10.01 -15.50
CA VAL A 52 -21.32 10.84 -14.31
C VAL A 52 -22.36 11.91 -14.59
N ARG A 53 -22.25 12.64 -15.71
CA ARG A 53 -23.23 13.67 -16.11
C ARG A 53 -24.64 13.09 -16.26
N ARG A 54 -24.79 12.01 -17.04
CA ARG A 54 -26.09 11.34 -17.23
C ARG A 54 -26.70 10.86 -15.93
N ARG A 55 -25.90 10.26 -15.05
CA ARG A 55 -26.38 9.78 -13.75
C ARG A 55 -26.78 10.95 -12.85
N ALA A 56 -25.99 12.02 -12.81
CA ALA A 56 -26.30 13.23 -12.06
C ALA A 56 -27.62 13.87 -12.50
N THR A 57 -27.85 14.00 -13.81
CA THR A 57 -29.13 14.50 -14.36
C THR A 57 -30.31 13.61 -13.95
N ARG A 58 -30.17 12.28 -14.09
CA ARG A 58 -31.21 11.32 -13.66
C ARG A 58 -31.50 11.35 -12.16
N SER A 59 -30.50 11.71 -11.37
CA SER A 59 -30.62 11.86 -9.92
C SER A 59 -31.03 13.28 -9.48
N GLY A 60 -31.35 14.18 -10.43
CA GLY A 60 -31.83 15.53 -10.13
C GLY A 60 -30.76 16.47 -9.55
N LEU A 61 -29.47 16.19 -9.75
CA LEU A 61 -28.39 17.04 -9.24
C LEU A 61 -28.32 18.36 -10.02
N SER A 62 -28.04 19.43 -9.30
CA SER A 62 -27.79 20.74 -9.89
C SER A 62 -26.49 20.77 -10.71
N GLU A 63 -26.32 21.81 -11.52
CA GLU A 63 -25.09 22.00 -12.28
C GLU A 63 -23.88 22.14 -11.34
N ALA A 64 -24.01 22.90 -10.25
CA ALA A 64 -22.95 23.07 -9.25
C ALA A 64 -22.59 21.74 -8.55
N GLN A 65 -23.58 20.91 -8.22
CA GLN A 65 -23.35 19.59 -7.64
C GLN A 65 -22.63 18.67 -8.63
N THR A 66 -23.07 18.66 -9.88
CA THR A 66 -22.45 17.87 -10.96
C THR A 66 -21.01 18.33 -11.20
N ALA A 67 -20.75 19.63 -11.24
CA ALA A 67 -19.40 20.18 -11.32
C ALA A 67 -18.54 19.76 -10.13
N GLY A 68 -19.11 19.71 -8.93
CA GLY A 68 -18.46 19.19 -7.72
C GLY A 68 -18.01 17.73 -7.82
N LEU A 69 -18.74 16.90 -8.57
CA LEU A 69 -18.38 15.49 -8.81
C LEU A 69 -17.27 15.32 -9.86
N LEU A 70 -17.20 16.23 -10.86
CA LEU A 70 -16.23 16.15 -11.95
C LEU A 70 -14.89 16.81 -11.59
N ARG A 71 -14.93 17.93 -10.86
CA ARG A 71 -13.78 18.80 -10.59
C ARG A 71 -12.56 18.04 -10.03
N PRO A 72 -12.70 17.12 -9.05
CA PRO A 72 -11.54 16.40 -8.52
C PRO A 72 -10.80 15.59 -9.58
N ALA A 73 -11.52 14.86 -10.44
CA ALA A 73 -10.92 14.04 -11.49
C ALA A 73 -10.27 14.89 -12.59
N VAL A 74 -10.92 15.99 -13.00
CA VAL A 74 -10.35 16.93 -13.98
C VAL A 74 -9.06 17.55 -13.46
N ALA A 75 -9.07 18.05 -12.21
CA ALA A 75 -7.88 18.64 -11.60
C ALA A 75 -6.71 17.64 -11.46
N MET A 76 -7.01 16.35 -11.21
CA MET A 76 -5.99 15.29 -11.20
C MET A 76 -5.40 15.07 -12.59
N ALA A 77 -6.26 14.92 -13.60
CA ALA A 77 -5.82 14.69 -14.96
C ALA A 77 -4.97 15.85 -15.51
N GLU A 78 -5.33 17.10 -15.20
CA GLU A 78 -4.54 18.29 -15.55
C GLU A 78 -3.14 18.30 -14.92
N GLN A 79 -2.96 17.56 -13.83
CA GLN A 79 -1.67 17.36 -13.16
C GLN A 79 -0.95 16.06 -13.62
N GLY A 80 -1.48 15.35 -14.63
CA GLY A 80 -0.95 14.06 -15.06
C GLY A 80 -1.12 12.94 -14.03
N LEU A 81 -2.14 13.04 -13.17
CA LEU A 81 -2.47 12.02 -12.16
C LEU A 81 -3.64 11.14 -12.64
N PRO A 82 -3.65 9.83 -12.27
CA PRO A 82 -4.73 8.93 -12.63
C PRO A 82 -6.05 9.39 -12.00
N SER A 83 -7.09 9.55 -12.82
CA SER A 83 -8.35 10.19 -12.40
C SER A 83 -9.58 9.28 -12.54
N ALA A 84 -9.45 8.14 -13.23
CA ALA A 84 -10.57 7.25 -13.56
C ALA A 84 -11.25 6.65 -12.32
N HIS A 85 -10.47 6.27 -11.30
CA HIS A 85 -11.00 5.70 -10.06
C HIS A 85 -11.89 6.69 -9.28
N VAL A 86 -11.61 8.00 -9.36
CA VAL A 86 -12.42 9.06 -8.72
C VAL A 86 -13.80 9.14 -9.35
N LEU A 87 -13.91 9.13 -10.68
CA LEU A 87 -15.21 9.15 -11.36
C LEU A 87 -15.99 7.86 -11.12
N ARG A 88 -15.33 6.71 -11.09
CA ARG A 88 -15.96 5.43 -10.69
C ARG A 88 -16.52 5.53 -9.27
N LYS A 89 -15.80 6.15 -8.35
CA LYS A 89 -16.30 6.37 -6.98
C LYS A 89 -17.49 7.31 -6.91
N ALA A 90 -17.52 8.34 -7.76
CA ALA A 90 -18.67 9.23 -7.90
C ALA A 90 -19.92 8.44 -8.36
N LEU A 91 -19.77 7.61 -9.39
CA LEU A 91 -20.83 6.73 -9.89
C LEU A 91 -21.32 5.76 -8.82
N GLU A 92 -20.41 5.13 -8.07
CA GLU A 92 -20.74 4.23 -6.96
C GLU A 92 -21.54 4.96 -5.87
N GLY A 93 -21.11 6.17 -5.48
CA GLY A 93 -21.80 7.00 -4.51
C GLY A 93 -23.23 7.34 -4.93
N MET A 94 -23.42 7.74 -6.20
CA MET A 94 -24.76 8.01 -6.75
C MET A 94 -25.61 6.74 -6.86
N ALA A 95 -25.02 5.59 -7.20
CA ALA A 95 -25.73 4.32 -7.23
C ALA A 95 -26.23 3.92 -5.85
N LYS A 96 -25.45 4.21 -4.81
CA LYS A 96 -25.81 4.01 -3.39
C LYS A 96 -26.61 5.16 -2.79
N GLN A 97 -27.05 6.14 -3.60
CA GLN A 97 -27.81 7.32 -3.16
C GLN A 97 -27.15 8.09 -2.01
N VAL A 98 -25.81 8.09 -1.97
CA VAL A 98 -25.05 8.86 -1.00
C VAL A 98 -25.22 10.36 -1.29
N PRO A 99 -25.48 11.21 -0.29
CA PRO A 99 -25.65 12.65 -0.49
C PRO A 99 -24.50 13.29 -1.30
N PRO A 100 -24.79 14.18 -2.26
CA PRO A 100 -23.77 14.75 -3.15
C PRO A 100 -22.60 15.42 -2.42
N GLY A 101 -22.87 16.10 -1.30
CA GLY A 101 -21.84 16.71 -0.45
C GLY A 101 -20.91 15.67 0.19
N ARG A 102 -21.45 14.53 0.64
CA ARG A 102 -20.66 13.41 1.18
C ARG A 102 -19.78 12.78 0.08
N VAL A 103 -20.34 12.55 -1.11
CA VAL A 103 -19.58 12.05 -2.26
C VAL A 103 -18.45 13.02 -2.60
N SER A 104 -18.76 14.31 -2.78
CA SER A 104 -17.77 15.35 -3.10
C SER A 104 -16.64 15.42 -2.07
N GLY A 105 -16.96 15.27 -0.77
CA GLY A 105 -15.97 15.20 0.29
C GLY A 105 -15.03 13.99 0.17
N VAL A 106 -15.55 12.81 -0.20
CA VAL A 106 -14.74 11.62 -0.47
C VAL A 106 -13.84 11.83 -1.69
N LEU A 107 -14.37 12.33 -2.80
CA LEU A 107 -13.58 12.58 -4.02
C LEU A 107 -12.48 13.61 -3.78
N GLY A 108 -12.77 14.65 -2.98
CA GLY A 108 -11.78 15.64 -2.57
C GLY A 108 -10.65 15.05 -1.73
N ARG A 109 -10.94 14.08 -0.85
CA ARG A 109 -9.90 13.32 -0.12
C ARG A 109 -9.06 12.48 -1.07
N MET A 110 -9.69 11.70 -1.94
CA MET A 110 -9.00 10.85 -2.92
C MET A 110 -8.02 11.66 -3.78
N ARG A 111 -8.45 12.84 -4.26
CA ARG A 111 -7.56 13.77 -4.98
C ARG A 111 -6.32 14.14 -4.17
N ARG A 112 -6.50 14.55 -2.90
CA ARG A 112 -5.37 14.97 -2.05
C ARG A 112 -4.38 13.82 -1.83
N HIS A 113 -4.86 12.62 -1.52
CA HIS A 113 -3.97 11.48 -1.31
C HIS A 113 -3.30 11.00 -2.61
N THR A 114 -3.96 11.14 -3.76
CA THR A 114 -3.33 10.85 -5.06
C THR A 114 -2.25 11.87 -5.41
N ALA A 115 -2.48 13.16 -5.14
CA ALA A 115 -1.47 14.18 -5.31
C ALA A 115 -0.26 13.95 -4.38
N GLN A 116 -0.51 13.59 -3.12
CA GLN A 116 0.55 13.22 -2.17
C GLN A 116 1.32 11.98 -2.61
N ALA A 117 0.64 10.95 -3.15
CA ALA A 117 1.30 9.79 -3.74
C ALA A 117 2.20 10.20 -4.92
N GLY A 118 1.75 11.13 -5.77
CA GLY A 118 2.55 11.72 -6.86
C GLY A 118 3.83 12.37 -6.37
N GLN A 119 3.75 13.13 -5.28
CA GLN A 119 4.91 13.79 -4.67
C GLN A 119 5.99 12.80 -4.18
N LEU A 120 5.62 11.56 -3.90
CA LEU A 120 6.55 10.51 -3.43
C LEU A 120 7.06 9.63 -4.58
N ILE A 121 6.16 9.20 -5.46
CA ILE A 121 6.46 8.25 -6.53
C ILE A 121 7.17 8.93 -7.70
N ASP A 122 6.80 10.15 -8.08
CA ASP A 122 7.38 10.80 -9.27
C ASP A 122 8.87 11.11 -9.10
N PRO A 123 9.34 11.67 -7.98
CA PRO A 123 10.78 11.84 -7.76
C PRO A 123 11.51 10.50 -7.66
N TRP A 124 10.87 9.48 -7.07
CA TRP A 124 11.45 8.14 -6.96
C TRP A 124 11.64 7.48 -8.33
N LEU A 125 10.63 7.51 -9.20
CA LEU A 125 10.71 6.96 -10.56
C LEU A 125 11.69 7.72 -11.47
N LYS A 126 11.94 9.00 -11.22
CA LYS A 126 12.96 9.78 -11.94
C LYS A 126 14.39 9.35 -11.61
N ARG A 127 14.60 8.65 -10.49
CA ARG A 127 15.91 8.07 -10.16
C ARG A 127 16.14 6.80 -10.96
N SER A 128 17.38 6.57 -11.41
CA SER A 128 17.74 5.43 -12.26
C SER A 128 17.56 4.07 -11.56
N ASP A 129 17.67 4.03 -10.24
CA ASP A 129 17.41 2.85 -9.42
C ASP A 129 15.91 2.53 -9.30
N GLY A 130 15.08 3.54 -9.03
CA GLY A 130 13.61 3.40 -8.98
C GLY A 130 13.01 3.00 -10.33
N ALA A 131 13.45 3.63 -11.43
CA ALA A 131 12.98 3.30 -12.77
C ALA A 131 13.27 1.82 -13.15
N ARG A 132 14.48 1.33 -12.87
CA ARG A 132 14.88 -0.06 -13.19
C ARG A 132 14.05 -1.09 -12.45
N LEU A 133 13.63 -0.79 -11.22
CA LEU A 133 12.78 -1.70 -10.44
C LEU A 133 11.41 -1.93 -11.08
N VAL A 134 10.84 -0.93 -11.73
CA VAL A 134 9.46 -0.98 -12.26
C VAL A 134 9.41 -1.38 -13.74
N ALA A 135 10.53 -1.29 -14.46
CA ALA A 135 10.56 -1.36 -15.92
C ALA A 135 10.31 -2.75 -16.56
N SER A 136 10.13 -3.86 -15.83
CA SER A 136 10.20 -5.20 -16.44
C SER A 136 8.88 -5.91 -16.78
N GLU A 137 7.70 -5.35 -16.55
CA GLU A 137 6.48 -6.07 -16.92
C GLU A 137 6.03 -5.75 -18.35
N GLY A 138 6.57 -6.52 -19.29
CA GLY A 138 5.95 -6.82 -20.58
C GLY A 138 5.94 -5.66 -21.58
N ALA A 139 6.61 -5.86 -22.72
CA ALA A 139 6.73 -4.96 -23.85
C ALA A 139 5.41 -4.56 -24.58
N SER A 140 4.29 -4.48 -23.87
CA SER A 140 2.98 -4.08 -24.39
C SER A 140 2.27 -3.00 -23.55
N SER A 141 2.74 -2.68 -22.35
CA SER A 141 2.12 -1.66 -21.49
C SER A 141 3.20 -0.87 -20.76
N GLY A 142 3.56 0.29 -21.33
CA GLY A 142 4.73 1.09 -20.93
C GLY A 142 4.75 1.58 -19.47
N ALA A 143 5.76 2.39 -19.14
CA ALA A 143 6.01 2.91 -17.79
C ALA A 143 4.84 3.71 -17.18
N ALA A 144 3.95 4.27 -18.00
CA ALA A 144 2.78 5.03 -17.54
C ALA A 144 1.73 4.14 -16.84
N PRO A 145 1.28 3.00 -17.41
CA PRO A 145 0.47 2.02 -16.70
C PRO A 145 1.01 1.61 -15.32
N ALA A 146 2.31 1.33 -15.22
CA ALA A 146 2.93 0.92 -13.96
C ALA A 146 2.92 2.06 -12.94
N ARG A 147 3.27 3.29 -13.36
CA ARG A 147 3.19 4.49 -12.51
C ARG A 147 1.79 4.69 -11.95
N ASP A 148 0.76 4.60 -12.79
CA ASP A 148 -0.62 4.83 -12.36
C ASP A 148 -1.07 3.78 -11.34
N VAL A 149 -0.69 2.50 -11.53
CA VAL A 149 -0.93 1.43 -10.55
C VAL A 149 -0.26 1.76 -9.21
N LEU A 150 0.99 2.22 -9.21
CA LEU A 150 1.69 2.59 -7.98
C LEU A 150 1.02 3.78 -7.29
N LEU A 151 0.63 4.80 -8.04
CA LEU A 151 -0.06 5.98 -7.51
C LEU A 151 -1.41 5.61 -6.88
N GLU A 152 -2.23 4.80 -7.55
CA GLU A 152 -3.53 4.40 -7.01
C GLU A 152 -3.40 3.56 -5.74
N ASN A 153 -2.46 2.60 -5.72
CA ASN A 153 -2.23 1.78 -4.53
C ASN A 153 -1.67 2.60 -3.36
N LEU A 154 -0.69 3.46 -3.61
CA LEU A 154 -0.14 4.31 -2.56
C LEU A 154 -1.16 5.34 -2.05
N ALA A 155 -1.94 5.96 -2.94
CA ALA A 155 -3.01 6.87 -2.55
C ALA A 155 -4.03 6.18 -1.64
N GLN A 156 -4.39 4.95 -1.96
CA GLN A 156 -5.26 4.13 -1.12
C GLN A 156 -4.61 3.84 0.24
N SER A 157 -3.32 3.49 0.29
CA SER A 157 -2.60 3.30 1.56
C SER A 157 -2.56 4.56 2.41
N LEU A 158 -2.28 5.73 1.81
CA LEU A 158 -2.27 7.01 2.50
C LEU A 158 -3.66 7.38 3.04
N MET A 159 -4.74 6.94 2.39
CA MET A 159 -6.11 7.09 2.90
C MET A 159 -6.39 6.24 4.15
N HIS A 160 -5.62 5.18 4.40
CA HIS A 160 -5.69 4.33 5.60
C HIS A 160 -4.63 4.72 6.64
N ASP A 161 -4.23 6.00 6.65
CA ASP A 161 -3.34 6.60 7.66
C ASP A 161 -1.94 5.97 7.74
N VAL A 162 -1.39 5.53 6.58
CA VAL A 162 0.03 5.21 6.48
C VAL A 162 0.87 6.47 6.66
N PRO A 163 1.85 6.49 7.58
CA PRO A 163 2.76 7.62 7.72
C PRO A 163 3.61 7.80 6.46
N THR A 164 3.66 9.03 5.93
CA THR A 164 4.52 9.39 4.79
C THR A 164 5.97 8.96 5.01
N GLN A 165 6.49 9.16 6.23
CA GLN A 165 7.84 8.75 6.60
C GLN A 165 8.10 7.25 6.35
N THR A 166 7.14 6.39 6.68
CA THR A 166 7.27 4.94 6.45
C THR A 166 7.35 4.62 4.96
N VAL A 167 6.60 5.33 4.12
CA VAL A 167 6.64 5.19 2.66
C VAL A 167 7.96 5.68 2.11
N GLU A 168 8.45 6.84 2.55
CA GLU A 168 9.74 7.41 2.12
C GLU A 168 10.90 6.49 2.47
N THR A 169 10.94 5.99 3.71
CA THR A 169 11.92 4.99 4.15
C THR A 169 11.84 3.73 3.30
N PHE A 170 10.65 3.24 2.99
CA PHE A 170 10.49 2.08 2.12
C PHE A 170 11.02 2.33 0.70
N LEU A 171 10.67 3.46 0.08
CA LEU A 171 11.13 3.84 -1.26
C LEU A 171 12.65 4.05 -1.32
N ASP A 172 13.29 4.48 -0.23
CA ASP A 172 14.75 4.61 -0.13
C ASP A 172 15.46 3.25 0.06
N VAL A 173 14.87 2.34 0.84
CA VAL A 173 15.44 1.01 1.12
C VAL A 173 15.29 0.06 -0.08
N LEU A 174 14.16 0.13 -0.80
CA LEU A 174 13.79 -0.81 -1.85
C LEU A 174 14.88 -1.01 -2.93
N PRO A 175 15.42 0.04 -3.61
CA PRO A 175 16.47 -0.14 -4.62
C PRO A 175 17.79 -0.67 -4.06
N LYS A 176 18.06 -0.49 -2.77
CA LYS A 176 19.27 -0.98 -2.10
C LYS A 176 19.19 -2.48 -1.84
N GLN A 177 17.99 -3.01 -1.63
CA GLN A 177 17.78 -4.43 -1.38
C GLN A 177 17.49 -5.22 -2.65
N VAL A 178 16.68 -4.69 -3.57
CA VAL A 178 16.26 -5.38 -4.79
C VAL A 178 17.17 -5.01 -5.95
N GLN A 179 18.40 -5.54 -5.99
CA GLN A 179 19.39 -5.12 -7.01
C GLN A 179 19.38 -5.97 -8.28
N GLN A 180 18.88 -7.21 -8.23
CA GLN A 180 19.07 -8.22 -9.27
C GLN A 180 17.81 -8.51 -10.11
N ARG A 181 16.69 -7.87 -9.79
CA ARG A 181 15.41 -8.10 -10.46
C ARG A 181 14.56 -6.85 -10.41
N SER A 182 13.63 -6.79 -11.34
CA SER A 182 12.52 -5.86 -11.26
C SER A 182 11.39 -6.45 -10.43
N VAL A 183 10.52 -5.58 -9.93
CA VAL A 183 9.37 -5.93 -9.10
C VAL A 183 8.11 -5.57 -9.88
N PRO A 184 7.18 -6.52 -10.08
CA PRO A 184 5.88 -6.23 -10.67
C PRO A 184 5.16 -5.08 -9.97
N ALA A 185 4.45 -4.25 -10.74
CA ALA A 185 3.77 -3.07 -10.20
C ALA A 185 2.67 -3.47 -9.21
N ALA A 186 2.04 -4.62 -9.41
CA ALA A 186 0.98 -5.12 -8.55
C ALA A 186 1.51 -5.63 -7.18
N GLU A 187 2.73 -6.18 -7.16
CA GLU A 187 3.45 -6.60 -5.96
C GLU A 187 3.90 -5.39 -5.16
N LEU A 188 4.43 -4.35 -5.83
CA LEU A 188 4.71 -3.06 -5.20
C LEU A 188 3.45 -2.38 -4.65
N GLY A 189 2.35 -2.45 -5.41
CA GLY A 189 1.04 -1.98 -4.93
C GLY A 189 0.59 -2.69 -3.67
N THR A 190 0.75 -4.02 -3.62
CA THR A 190 0.46 -4.83 -2.44
C THR A 190 1.40 -4.48 -1.28
N ALA A 191 2.68 -4.23 -1.55
CA ALA A 191 3.66 -3.79 -0.57
C ALA A 191 3.24 -2.48 0.11
N PHE A 192 2.83 -1.47 -0.66
CA PHE A 192 2.31 -0.22 -0.08
C PHE A 192 1.09 -0.44 0.81
N GLY A 193 0.21 -1.37 0.45
CA GLY A 193 -0.96 -1.73 1.26
C GLY A 193 -0.55 -2.30 2.63
N ILE A 194 0.35 -3.28 2.63
CA ILE A 194 0.72 -3.98 3.87
C ILE A 194 1.63 -3.17 4.80
N LEU A 195 2.30 -2.12 4.31
CA LEU A 195 3.10 -1.22 5.15
C LEU A 195 2.26 -0.64 6.30
N ALA A 196 0.98 -0.31 6.05
CA ALA A 196 0.04 0.18 7.06
C ALA A 196 -0.26 -0.85 8.14
N ASP A 197 -0.46 -2.09 7.69
CA ASP A 197 -1.04 -3.15 8.49
C ASP A 197 0.00 -3.85 9.37
N LEU A 198 1.28 -3.64 9.08
CA LEU A 198 2.38 -4.21 9.85
C LEU A 198 2.43 -3.58 11.26
N PRO A 199 2.37 -4.39 12.33
CA PRO A 199 2.28 -3.88 13.70
C PRO A 199 3.44 -3.00 14.17
N ALA A 200 4.58 -3.04 13.48
CA ALA A 200 5.78 -2.25 13.78
C ALA A 200 5.94 -1.02 12.86
N ALA A 201 4.98 -0.73 11.98
CA ALA A 201 5.11 0.31 10.96
C ALA A 201 5.40 1.71 11.50
N ARG A 202 4.81 2.05 12.66
CA ARG A 202 5.01 3.35 13.33
C ARG A 202 6.22 3.38 14.25
N SER A 203 6.46 2.28 14.98
CA SER A 203 7.53 2.21 15.99
C SER A 203 8.90 1.88 15.40
N ALA A 204 8.94 1.18 14.27
CA ALA A 204 10.16 0.72 13.62
C ALA A 204 10.00 0.77 12.07
N PRO A 205 9.93 1.98 11.47
CA PRO A 205 9.73 2.15 10.04
C PRO A 205 10.84 1.49 9.21
N ASP A 206 12.11 1.56 9.66
CA ASP A 206 13.23 0.91 8.96
C ASP A 206 13.13 -0.62 8.94
N ALA A 207 12.76 -1.23 10.08
CA ALA A 207 12.58 -2.67 10.17
C ALA A 207 11.41 -3.14 9.29
N THR A 208 10.33 -2.36 9.28
CA THR A 208 9.14 -2.60 8.45
C THR A 208 9.50 -2.51 6.96
N ALA A 209 10.19 -1.44 6.55
CA ALA A 209 10.64 -1.24 5.18
C ALA A 209 11.55 -2.39 4.72
N ARG A 210 12.55 -2.77 5.53
CA ARG A 210 13.49 -3.86 5.22
C ARG A 210 12.82 -5.23 5.13
N LEU A 211 11.80 -5.48 5.96
CA LEU A 211 11.01 -6.71 5.87
C LEU A 211 10.29 -6.78 4.53
N VAL A 212 9.58 -5.72 4.16
CA VAL A 212 8.77 -5.70 2.93
C VAL A 212 9.65 -5.71 1.67
N ALA A 213 10.71 -4.90 1.62
CA ALA A 213 11.62 -4.88 0.49
C ALA A 213 12.42 -6.19 0.37
N GLY A 214 12.82 -6.81 1.50
CA GLY A 214 13.40 -8.15 1.49
C GLY A 214 12.43 -9.22 0.98
N ALA A 215 11.14 -9.14 1.35
CA ALA A 215 10.12 -10.07 0.84
C ALA A 215 9.94 -9.94 -0.68
N LEU A 216 9.97 -8.72 -1.22
CA LEU A 216 9.92 -8.48 -2.67
C LEU A 216 11.16 -9.04 -3.39
N ASP A 217 12.35 -8.83 -2.82
CA ASP A 217 13.61 -9.38 -3.35
C ASP A 217 13.58 -10.91 -3.40
N ALA A 218 13.13 -11.53 -2.31
CA ALA A 218 12.95 -12.97 -2.19
C ALA A 218 11.80 -13.55 -3.03
N GLY A 219 11.04 -12.70 -3.73
CA GLY A 219 10.01 -13.13 -4.68
C GLY A 219 8.68 -13.52 -4.05
N PHE A 220 8.34 -12.96 -2.89
CA PHE A 220 7.01 -13.13 -2.32
C PHE A 220 5.95 -12.59 -3.30
N ASN A 221 4.96 -13.43 -3.61
CA ASN A 221 3.83 -13.00 -4.43
C ASN A 221 2.81 -12.21 -3.59
N GLN A 222 1.79 -11.64 -4.24
CA GLN A 222 0.75 -10.84 -3.58
C GLN A 222 0.04 -11.58 -2.44
N LYS A 223 -0.22 -12.89 -2.59
CA LYS A 223 -0.91 -13.69 -1.56
C LYS A 223 -0.03 -13.83 -0.32
N GLU A 224 1.27 -14.02 -0.50
CA GLU A 224 2.23 -14.14 0.60
C GLU A 224 2.47 -12.82 1.30
N LEU A 225 2.65 -11.72 0.54
CA LEU A 225 2.77 -10.37 1.08
C LEU A 225 1.57 -10.00 1.96
N ARG A 226 0.34 -10.24 1.49
CA ARG A 226 -0.90 -9.97 2.26
C ARG A 226 -1.00 -10.75 3.57
N ARG A 227 -0.27 -11.87 3.71
CA ARG A 227 -0.27 -12.67 4.95
C ARG A 227 0.73 -12.15 5.98
N LEU A 228 1.74 -11.37 5.59
CA LEU A 228 2.78 -10.88 6.49
C LEU A 228 2.22 -10.12 7.71
N PRO A 229 1.27 -9.17 7.58
CA PRO A 229 0.72 -8.46 8.75
C PRO A 229 0.10 -9.40 9.79
N ALA A 230 -0.70 -10.37 9.33
CA ALA A 230 -1.30 -11.36 10.22
C ALA A 230 -0.25 -12.28 10.86
N ALA A 231 0.75 -12.70 10.10
CA ALA A 231 1.84 -13.54 10.58
C ALA A 231 2.69 -12.83 11.65
N VAL A 232 3.04 -11.56 11.43
CA VAL A 232 3.78 -10.75 12.42
C VAL A 232 2.94 -10.50 13.67
N ARG A 233 1.63 -10.28 13.54
CA ARG A 233 0.71 -10.18 14.70
C ARG A 233 0.69 -11.46 15.53
N ALA A 234 0.63 -12.62 14.88
CA ALA A 234 0.69 -13.92 15.56
C ALA A 234 2.02 -14.08 16.31
N ALA A 235 3.14 -13.85 15.63
CA ALA A 235 4.48 -13.95 16.22
C ALA A 235 4.72 -12.97 17.38
N ARG A 236 4.10 -11.78 17.36
CA ARG A 236 4.19 -10.82 18.47
C ARG A 236 3.69 -11.43 19.78
N GLN A 237 2.66 -12.28 19.74
CA GLN A 237 2.07 -12.88 20.94
C GLN A 237 3.05 -13.82 21.65
N THR A 238 3.99 -14.42 20.93
CA THR A 238 4.99 -15.34 21.51
C THR A 238 6.37 -14.70 21.71
N ARG A 239 6.72 -13.68 20.91
CA ARG A 239 8.05 -13.02 20.93
C ARG A 239 8.10 -11.72 21.74
N GLY A 240 7.00 -11.33 22.36
CA GLY A 240 6.92 -10.16 23.23
C GLY A 240 6.79 -8.81 22.51
N SER A 241 7.39 -8.62 21.32
CA SER A 241 7.26 -7.36 20.57
C SER A 241 7.07 -7.53 19.06
N ALA A 242 6.33 -6.58 18.47
CA ALA A 242 6.11 -6.49 17.03
C ALA A 242 7.42 -6.29 16.26
N GLU A 243 8.31 -5.49 16.83
CA GLU A 243 9.60 -5.17 16.23
C GLU A 243 10.52 -6.39 16.20
N ALA A 244 10.61 -7.17 17.29
CA ALA A 244 11.40 -8.40 17.31
C ALA A 244 10.90 -9.38 16.25
N ALA A 245 9.58 -9.59 16.17
CA ALA A 245 8.98 -10.44 15.15
C ALA A 245 9.29 -9.97 13.71
N THR A 246 9.25 -8.66 13.48
CA THR A 246 9.55 -8.03 12.18
C THR A 246 11.03 -8.21 11.80
N ARG A 247 11.96 -7.92 12.73
CA ARG A 247 13.40 -8.05 12.50
C ARG A 247 13.81 -9.50 12.24
N GLU A 248 13.22 -10.44 12.98
CA GLU A 248 13.47 -11.87 12.78
C GLU A 248 12.98 -12.33 11.41
N ALA A 249 11.75 -11.96 11.01
CA ALA A 249 11.24 -12.27 9.68
C ALA A 249 12.15 -11.73 8.57
N ALA A 250 12.60 -10.48 8.70
CA ALA A 250 13.53 -9.87 7.75
C ALA A 250 14.88 -10.61 7.70
N ALA A 251 15.37 -11.09 8.85
CA ALA A 251 16.59 -11.89 8.90
C ALA A 251 16.43 -13.26 8.22
N GLN A 252 15.31 -13.95 8.44
CA GLN A 252 15.04 -15.23 7.78
C GLN A 252 14.98 -15.09 6.26
N ILE A 253 14.29 -14.07 5.77
CA ILE A 253 14.20 -13.77 4.33
C ILE A 253 15.58 -13.51 3.74
N ARG A 254 16.38 -12.67 4.39
CA ARG A 254 17.77 -12.39 3.97
C ARG A 254 18.66 -13.64 3.94
N ASN A 255 18.37 -14.62 4.79
CA ASN A 255 19.08 -15.91 4.79
C ASN A 255 18.55 -16.89 3.73
N GLY A 256 17.66 -16.46 2.82
CA GLY A 256 17.12 -17.28 1.75
C GLY A 256 16.00 -18.24 2.19
N THR A 257 15.38 -18.01 3.36
CA THR A 257 14.27 -18.86 3.83
C THR A 257 13.06 -18.67 2.91
N PRO A 258 12.46 -19.76 2.38
CA PRO A 258 11.27 -19.67 1.52
C PRO A 258 10.10 -18.95 2.19
N ALA A 259 9.30 -18.26 1.39
CA ALA A 259 8.19 -17.44 1.87
C ALA A 259 7.19 -18.21 2.74
N SER A 260 6.82 -19.42 2.30
CA SER A 260 5.93 -20.32 3.03
C SER A 260 6.49 -20.69 4.40
N GLU A 261 7.79 -20.95 4.51
CA GLU A 261 8.47 -21.32 5.74
C GLU A 261 8.58 -20.13 6.71
N VAL A 262 8.92 -18.94 6.22
CA VAL A 262 8.91 -17.70 7.02
C VAL A 262 7.51 -17.45 7.60
N LEU A 263 6.47 -17.51 6.76
CA LEU A 263 5.09 -17.31 7.19
C LEU A 263 4.66 -18.38 8.19
N ASN A 264 5.00 -19.65 7.94
CA ASN A 264 4.66 -20.75 8.83
C ASN A 264 5.27 -20.56 10.22
N ARG A 265 6.57 -20.23 10.30
CA ARG A 265 7.25 -19.95 11.59
C ARG A 265 6.66 -18.77 12.34
N LEU A 266 6.27 -17.71 11.61
CA LEU A 266 5.59 -16.56 12.19
C LEU A 266 4.21 -16.94 12.77
N PHE A 267 3.42 -17.73 12.05
CA PHE A 267 2.10 -18.18 12.54
C PHE A 267 2.21 -19.17 13.70
N GLN A 268 3.21 -20.05 13.70
CA GLN A 268 3.43 -21.02 14.77
C GLN A 268 4.08 -20.41 16.02
N GLY A 269 4.51 -19.15 15.95
CA GLY A 269 5.00 -18.40 17.10
C GLY A 269 6.36 -18.88 17.63
N GLY A 270 7.23 -19.43 16.77
CA GLY A 270 8.58 -19.82 17.19
C GLY A 270 8.59 -20.92 18.26
N ARG A 271 7.76 -21.97 18.15
CA ARG A 271 8.18 -23.24 18.74
C ARG A 271 9.47 -23.65 18.03
N PRO A 272 10.56 -24.01 18.75
CA PRO A 272 11.69 -24.63 18.09
C PRO A 272 11.18 -25.94 17.48
N GLU A 273 10.89 -25.93 16.18
CA GLU A 273 10.94 -27.17 15.42
C GLU A 273 12.38 -27.65 15.60
N LYS A 274 12.54 -28.77 16.32
CA LYS A 274 13.64 -29.69 16.02
C LYS A 274 13.65 -29.77 14.50
N GLY A 275 14.74 -29.33 13.86
CA GLY A 275 14.83 -29.30 12.40
C GLY A 275 14.47 -30.67 11.80
N PRO A 276 14.21 -30.76 10.48
CA PRO A 276 14.01 -32.05 9.84
C PRO A 276 15.14 -32.99 10.27
N PRO A 277 14.86 -34.25 10.67
CA PRO A 277 15.90 -35.17 11.12
C PRO A 277 17.03 -35.13 10.10
N GLY A 278 18.23 -34.75 10.55
CA GLY A 278 19.41 -34.77 9.70
C GLY A 278 19.44 -36.12 9.01
N ARG A 279 19.62 -36.12 7.68
CA ARG A 279 19.82 -37.35 6.91
C ARG A 279 20.79 -38.22 7.70
N ALA A 280 20.30 -39.38 8.15
CA ALA A 280 21.17 -40.38 8.72
C ALA A 280 22.28 -40.65 7.69
N GLY A 281 23.52 -40.37 8.06
CA GLY A 281 24.66 -40.85 7.29
C GLY A 281 24.57 -42.38 7.16
N PRO A 282 25.09 -42.97 6.08
CA PRO A 282 25.14 -44.41 5.96
C PRO A 282 25.86 -45.01 7.19
N PRO A 283 25.37 -46.13 7.77
CA PRO A 283 25.94 -46.69 8.98
C PRO A 283 27.41 -47.08 8.78
N SER A 284 28.25 -46.58 9.67
CA SER A 284 29.66 -46.95 9.80
C SER A 284 29.80 -48.45 10.06
N ASN A 285 30.70 -49.11 9.34
CA ASN A 285 31.08 -50.51 9.58
C ASN A 285 31.47 -50.74 11.04
N ALA A 286 30.87 -51.76 11.65
CA ALA A 286 31.14 -52.21 13.00
C ALA A 286 32.59 -52.74 13.13
N GLY A 287 33.32 -52.23 14.12
CA GLY A 287 34.55 -52.85 14.60
C GLY A 287 34.24 -54.09 15.47
N PRO A 288 35.20 -55.05 15.60
CA PRO A 288 34.98 -56.30 16.31
C PRO A 288 34.86 -56.15 17.84
N PRO A 289 34.26 -57.13 18.55
CA PRO A 289 33.79 -57.00 19.93
C PRO A 289 34.91 -57.16 20.96
N GLY A 290 34.95 -56.28 21.96
CA GLY A 290 35.91 -56.34 23.07
C GLY A 290 35.25 -56.51 24.44
N GLY A 291 35.50 -57.67 25.06
CA GLY A 291 35.74 -57.81 26.51
C GLY A 291 34.56 -57.82 27.50
N LYS A 292 34.30 -58.99 28.10
CA LYS A 292 33.40 -59.21 29.24
C LYS A 292 33.93 -58.52 30.53
N GLY A 293 33.05 -57.81 31.24
CA GLY A 293 33.21 -57.43 32.65
C GLY A 293 32.28 -58.26 33.56
N PRO A 294 32.60 -58.43 34.86
CA PRO A 294 32.08 -59.51 35.71
C PRO A 294 30.65 -59.28 36.25
N PRO A 295 29.92 -60.36 36.63
CA PRO A 295 28.56 -60.28 37.15
C PRO A 295 28.55 -60.11 38.69
N ASN A 296 27.58 -59.35 39.22
CA ASN A 296 26.64 -59.76 40.29
C ASN A 296 25.96 -58.59 41.00
N GLY A 297 24.65 -58.74 41.24
CA GLY A 297 23.87 -57.92 42.16
C GLY A 297 22.37 -57.96 41.86
N LYS A 298 21.65 -58.93 42.44
CA LYS A 298 20.18 -59.06 42.33
C LYS A 298 19.47 -58.24 43.42
N GLY A 299 18.46 -57.45 43.01
CA GLY A 299 17.20 -57.14 43.72
C GLY A 299 17.24 -56.11 44.86
N PRO A 300 16.20 -55.27 45.04
CA PRO A 300 14.87 -55.76 45.43
C PRO A 300 13.70 -55.40 44.48
N PRO A 301 12.51 -56.01 44.65
CA PRO A 301 11.39 -55.95 43.70
C PRO A 301 10.43 -54.76 43.89
N SER A 302 9.90 -54.33 42.75
CA SER A 302 8.62 -53.66 42.42
C SER A 302 7.72 -53.09 43.52
N ASP A 303 7.37 -51.80 43.36
CA ASP A 303 6.06 -51.28 43.76
C ASP A 303 5.21 -50.97 42.52
N LYS A 304 4.08 -51.67 42.42
CA LYS A 304 3.00 -51.37 41.47
C LYS A 304 2.15 -50.27 42.09
N GLY A 305 2.11 -49.09 41.46
CA GLY A 305 1.12 -48.06 41.77
C GLY A 305 -0.32 -48.54 41.48
N PRO A 306 -1.32 -48.00 42.19
CA PRO A 306 -2.70 -48.50 42.17
C PRO A 306 -3.43 -48.27 40.82
N PRO A 307 -4.47 -49.08 40.52
CA PRO A 307 -5.34 -48.89 39.35
C PRO A 307 -6.11 -47.56 39.37
N GLY A 308 -6.37 -47.02 38.17
CA GLY A 308 -6.89 -45.65 37.97
C GLY A 308 -8.38 -45.44 38.28
N ASP A 309 -8.73 -44.15 38.38
CA ASP A 309 -10.12 -43.70 38.46
C ASP A 309 -10.74 -43.52 37.08
N LYS A 310 -11.93 -44.11 36.93
CA LYS A 310 -12.82 -43.97 35.79
C LYS A 310 -13.39 -42.55 35.77
N GLY A 311 -13.38 -41.92 34.60
CA GLY A 311 -14.06 -40.64 34.38
C GLY A 311 -15.57 -40.73 34.65
N PRO A 312 -16.22 -39.60 35.01
CA PRO A 312 -17.66 -39.58 35.24
C PRO A 312 -18.43 -39.90 33.95
N PRO A 313 -19.55 -40.65 34.03
CA PRO A 313 -20.47 -40.85 32.91
C PRO A 313 -21.03 -39.51 32.40
N GLY A 314 -21.08 -39.35 31.09
CA GLY A 314 -21.72 -38.22 30.43
C GLY A 314 -23.24 -38.29 30.56
N ASP A 315 -23.85 -37.22 31.05
CA ASP A 315 -25.30 -37.10 31.06
C ASP A 315 -25.83 -36.64 29.70
N LYS A 316 -26.76 -37.45 29.19
CA LYS A 316 -27.61 -37.17 28.04
C LYS A 316 -28.56 -36.05 28.39
N GLY A 317 -28.72 -35.10 27.46
CA GLY A 317 -29.70 -34.02 27.59
C GLY A 317 -31.14 -34.52 27.58
N PRO A 318 -32.10 -33.71 28.06
CA PRO A 318 -33.49 -33.85 27.69
C PRO A 318 -33.79 -33.14 26.37
N SER A 319 -34.57 -33.85 25.57
CA SER A 319 -35.20 -33.42 24.34
C SER A 319 -36.37 -32.46 24.62
N ASN A 320 -36.58 -31.55 23.67
CA ASN A 320 -37.85 -31.00 23.18
C ASN A 320 -38.54 -29.75 23.79
N ASN A 321 -38.96 -28.95 22.80
CA ASN A 321 -40.19 -28.16 22.67
C ASN A 321 -40.33 -26.87 23.48
N ASN A 322 -40.04 -25.73 22.83
CA ASN A 322 -41.07 -24.90 22.16
C ASN A 322 -40.42 -23.88 21.21
#